data_AF-A0A4T0X749-F1
#
_entry.id   AF-A0A4T0X749-F1
#
_cell.length_a   1.000
_cell.length_b   1.000
_cell.length_c   1.000
_cell.angle_alpha   90.00
_cell.angle_beta   90.00
_cell.angle_gamma   90.00
#
_symmetry.space_group_name_H-M   'P 1'
#
loop_
_entity.id
_entity.type
_entity.pdbx_description
1 polymer ?
#
loop_
_entity_poly.entity_id
_entity_poly.type
_entity_poly.pdbx_seq_one_letter_code
_entity_poly.pdbx_strand_id
1 'polypeptide(L)' 'MSHGAFNPKWVTPPSGGWFHTPKNHHVNGIIAFAGFFTILYGFYRQAESNTINPREAYSLETVAKWDAASKAKN' A
#
# COMPACT_ATOMS: atom_id res chain seq x y z
N MET A 1 18.51 -30.86 -13.60
CA MET A 1 18.90 -31.97 -12.70
C MET A 1 18.28 -31.70 -11.34
N SER A 2 17.36 -32.55 -10.87
CA SER A 2 16.87 -32.49 -9.49
C SER A 2 17.27 -33.80 -8.84
N HIS A 3 18.33 -33.76 -8.04
CA HIS A 3 18.70 -34.87 -7.15
C HIS A 3 17.61 -34.99 -6.07
N GLY A 4 17.20 -36.22 -5.76
CA GLY A 4 16.02 -36.53 -4.95
C GLY A 4 15.97 -35.77 -3.63
N ALA A 5 15.17 -34.71 -3.59
CA ALA A 5 14.82 -34.02 -2.35
C ALA A 5 13.72 -34.82 -1.63
N PHE A 6 13.98 -35.24 -0.39
CA PHE A 6 12.95 -35.80 0.48
C PHE A 6 11.92 -34.70 0.80
N ASN A 7 10.67 -34.92 0.39
CA ASN A 7 9.56 -34.00 0.64
C ASN A 7 8.42 -34.72 1.38
N PRO A 8 8.30 -34.57 2.72
CA PRO A 8 7.29 -35.26 3.51
C PRO A 8 5.90 -34.69 3.22
N LYS A 9 5.04 -35.47 2.54
CA LYS A 9 3.68 -35.03 2.13
C LYS A 9 2.72 -34.76 3.30
N TRP A 10 3.03 -35.25 4.49
CA TRP A 10 2.23 -35.05 5.70
C TRP A 10 2.54 -33.75 6.44
N VAL A 11 3.55 -32.98 6.00
CA VAL A 11 3.86 -31.65 6.56
C VAL A 11 3.41 -30.61 5.54
N THR A 12 2.40 -29.83 5.89
CA THR A 12 1.90 -28.73 5.04
C THR A 12 2.08 -27.40 5.77
N PRO A 13 3.27 -26.79 5.70
CA PRO A 13 3.52 -25.53 6.39
C PRO A 13 2.78 -24.38 5.67
N PRO A 14 2.37 -23.34 6.40
CA PRO A 14 1.60 -22.23 5.84
C PRO A 14 2.37 -21.43 4.77
N SER A 15 3.70 -21.51 4.76
CA SER A 15 4.58 -20.83 3.79
C SER A 15 4.77 -21.60 2.47
N GLY A 16 4.13 -22.76 2.29
CA GLY A 16 4.19 -23.55 1.06
C GLY A 16 5.13 -24.77 1.13
N GLY A 17 6.14 -24.78 2.00
CA GLY A 17 7.03 -25.94 2.17
C GLY A 17 8.09 -26.04 1.07
N TRP A 18 8.66 -27.23 0.86
CA TRP A 18 9.83 -27.40 0.01
C TRP A 18 9.50 -27.26 -1.50
N PHE A 19 10.16 -26.31 -2.16
CA PHE A 19 10.05 -26.03 -3.60
C PHE A 19 8.59 -25.89 -4.11
N HIS A 20 7.74 -25.30 -3.28
CA HIS A 20 6.32 -25.22 -3.56
C HIS A 20 5.97 -24.01 -4.41
N THR A 21 5.81 -24.25 -5.70
CA THR A 21 5.18 -23.32 -6.64
C THR A 21 3.91 -23.97 -7.18
N PRO A 22 2.72 -23.66 -6.63
CA PRO A 22 1.50 -24.29 -7.08
C PRO A 22 1.15 -23.83 -8.50
N LYS A 23 0.43 -24.67 -9.26
CA LYS A 23 0.09 -24.37 -10.67
C LYS A 23 -0.68 -23.06 -10.84
N ASN A 24 -1.43 -22.64 -9.82
CA ASN A 24 -2.22 -21.41 -9.78
C ASN A 24 -1.49 -20.21 -9.14
N HIS A 25 -0.17 -20.26 -8.94
CA HIS A 25 0.58 -19.19 -8.28
C HIS A 25 0.40 -17.81 -8.92
N HIS A 26 0.21 -17.73 -10.24
CA HIS A 26 -0.09 -16.48 -10.93
C HIS A 26 -1.44 -15.89 -10.51
N VAL A 27 -2.50 -16.71 -10.47
CA VAL A 27 -3.85 -16.28 -10.07
C VAL A 27 -3.86 -15.88 -8.60
N ASN A 28 -3.24 -16.68 -7.73
CA ASN A 28 -3.12 -16.35 -6.31
C ASN A 28 -2.33 -15.07 -6.09
N GLY A 29 -1.26 -14.85 -6.88
CA GLY A 29 -0.49 -13.62 -6.87
C GLY A 29 -1.34 -12.40 -7.23
N ILE A 30 -2.13 -12.48 -8.31
CA ILE A 30 -3.04 -11.40 -8.72
C ILE A 30 -4.04 -11.07 -7.60
N ILE A 31 -4.64 -12.07 -6.98
CA ILE A 31 -5.59 -11.88 -5.87
C ILE A 31 -4.90 -11.20 -4.68
N ALA A 32 -3.70 -11.65 -4.31
CA ALA A 32 -2.94 -11.06 -3.21
C ALA A 32 -2.55 -9.60 -3.49
N PHE A 33 -2.08 -9.31 -4.71
CA PHE A 33 -1.75 -7.95 -5.12
C PHE A 33 -2.99 -7.05 -5.16
N ALA A 34 -4.11 -7.54 -5.70
CA ALA A 34 -5.36 -6.78 -5.72
C ALA A 34 -5.81 -6.40 -4.30
N GLY A 35 -5.82 -7.36 -3.37
CA GLY A 35 -6.13 -7.08 -1.97
C GLY A 35 -5.19 -6.07 -1.32
N PHE A 36 -3.89 -6.19 -1.57
CA PHE A 36 -2.90 -5.23 -1.08
C PHE A 36 -3.15 -3.82 -1.61
N PHE A 37 -3.40 -3.67 -2.91
CA PHE A 37 -3.71 -2.36 -3.52
C PHE A 37 -5.01 -1.76 -3.00
N THR A 38 -6.05 -2.58 -2.75
CA THR A 38 -7.30 -2.10 -2.15
C THR A 38 -7.07 -1.52 -0.75
N ILE A 39 -6.25 -2.18 0.08
CA ILE A 39 -5.91 -1.68 1.42
C ILE A 39 -5.13 -0.36 1.32
N LEU A 40 -4.13 -0.29 0.43
CA LEU A 40 -3.36 0.93 0.21
C LEU A 40 -4.25 2.09 -0.25
N TYR A 41 -5.16 1.84 -1.19
CA TYR A 41 -6.10 2.84 -1.65
C TYR A 41 -7.03 3.33 -0.53
N GLY A 42 -7.49 2.43 0.35
CA GLY A 42 -8.24 2.80 1.54
C GLY A 42 -7.45 3.74 2.46
N PHE A 43 -6.18 3.43 2.74
CA PHE A 43 -5.31 4.30 3.52
C PHE A 43 -5.05 5.64 2.84
N TYR A 44 -4.88 5.66 1.52
CA TYR A 44 -4.72 6.88 0.75
C TYR A 44 -5.95 7.80 0.90
N ARG A 45 -7.16 7.26 0.75
CA ARG A 45 -8.40 8.02 0.92
C ARG A 45 -8.59 8.53 2.35
N GLN A 46 -8.22 7.72 3.35
CA GLN A 46 -8.25 8.12 4.75
C GLN A 46 -7.23 9.24 5.04
N ALA A 47 -6.06 9.20 4.41
CA ALA A 47 -5.07 10.25 4.51
C ALA A 47 -5.58 11.55 3.86
N GLU A 48 -6.21 11.47 2.68
CA GLU A 48 -6.83 12.64 2.04
C GLU A 48 -7.91 13.27 2.92
N SER A 49 -8.80 12.49 3.53
CA SER A 49 -9.84 13.03 4.40
C SER A 49 -9.30 13.68 5.68
N ASN A 50 -8.14 13.20 6.16
CA ASN A 50 -7.47 13.76 7.33
C ASN A 50 -6.51 14.91 6.98
N THR A 51 -6.27 15.16 5.70
CA THR A 51 -5.42 16.25 5.24
C THR A 51 -6.30 17.47 4.99
N ILE A 52 -6.09 18.53 5.76
CA ILE A 52 -6.75 19.81 5.52
C ILE A 52 -6.21 20.37 4.21
N ASN A 53 -7.06 20.50 3.18
CA ASN A 53 -6.73 21.26 1.98
C ASN A 53 -6.93 22.76 2.28
N PRO A 54 -5.85 23.55 2.48
CA PRO A 54 -5.99 24.95 2.88
C PRO A 54 -6.63 25.81 1.79
N ARG A 55 -6.56 25.36 0.52
CA ARG A 55 -7.18 26.05 -0.63
C ARG A 55 -8.69 25.90 -0.67
N GLU A 56 -9.23 24.83 -0.09
CA GLU A 56 -10.68 24.63 0.03
C GLU A 56 -11.23 25.22 1.33
N ALA A 57 -10.42 25.24 2.39
CA ALA A 57 -10.82 25.75 3.70
C ALA A 57 -10.74 27.29 3.82
N TYR A 58 -9.87 27.96 3.06
CA TYR A 58 -9.62 29.39 3.20
C TYR A 58 -9.69 30.12 1.86
N SER A 59 -10.26 31.33 1.87
CA SER A 59 -10.28 32.19 0.68
C SER A 59 -8.85 32.54 0.23
N LEU A 60 -8.66 32.73 -1.07
CA LEU A 60 -7.36 33.12 -1.65
C LEU A 60 -6.78 34.38 -0.99
N GLU A 61 -7.64 35.30 -0.57
CA GLU A 61 -7.24 36.51 0.16
C GLU A 61 -6.63 36.19 1.54
N THR A 62 -7.19 35.22 2.26
CA THR A 62 -6.69 34.79 3.58
C THR A 62 -5.33 34.12 3.44
N VAL A 63 -5.16 33.26 2.43
CA VAL A 63 -3.88 32.61 2.13
C VAL A 63 -2.81 33.64 1.76
N ALA A 64 -3.17 34.66 0.95
CA ALA A 64 -2.25 35.73 0.58
C ALA A 64 -1.79 36.57 1.80
N LYS A 65 -2.68 36.83 2.77
CA LYS A 65 -2.32 37.52 4.02
C LYS A 65 -1.32 36.73 4.86
N TRP A 66 -1.47 35.41 4.95
CA TRP A 66 -0.52 34.55 5.66
C TRP A 66 0.84 34.46 4.95
N ASP A 67 0.84 34.37 3.62
CA ASP A 67 2.09 34.37 2.83
C ASP A 67 2.85 35.70 2.96
N ALA A 68 2.14 36.83 2.95
CA ALA A 68 2.73 38.15 3.21
C ALA A 68 3.30 38.26 4.65
N ALA A 69 2.57 37.76 5.65
CA ALA A 69 3.03 37.78 7.05
C ALA A 69 4.24 36.84 7.28
N SER A 70 4.29 35.70 6.59
CA SER A 70 5.43 34.77 6.61
C SER A 70 6.70 35.43 6.06
N LYS A 71 6.60 36.12 4.93
CA LYS A 71 7.73 36.80 4.29
C LYS A 71 8.23 38.02 5.06
N ALA A 72 7.37 38.69 5.82
CA ALA A 72 7.75 39.86 6.63
C ALA A 72 8.50 39.49 7.93
N LYS A 73 8.54 38.20 8.30
CA LYS A 73 9.24 37.69 9.50
C LYS A 73 10.67 37.21 9.24
N ASN A 74 11.10 37.14 7.97
CA ASN A 74 12.48 36.89 7.54
C ASN A 74 13.11 38.18 7.03
#